data_AF-A0A2E0UQC7-F1
#
_entry.id   AF-A0A2E0UQC7-F1
#
_cell.length_a   1.000
_cell.length_b   1.000
_cell.length_c   1.000
_cell.angle_alpha   90.00
_cell.angle_beta   90.00
_cell.angle_gamma   90.00
#
_symmetry.space_group_name_H-M   'P 1'
#
loop_
_entity.id
_entity.type
_entity.pdbx_description
1 polymer ?
#
loop_
_entity_poly.entity_id
_entity_poly.type
_entity_poly.pdbx_seq_one_letter_code
_entity_poly.pdbx_strand_id
1 'polypeptide(L)'
;MKKLLGILFLLVSIILTACQPDQTTPPAVESPPAADEQTLYIAPFWQPCVGVAPMLCMQVKESQGADWTYFYDRIEGFTYEPGFSYELLVKKEDVKNPPADGSSLKWTLVEEVSKSPVEMPQMDLTGTEWNLVSNQENAPLMDTQITLSFEEEGQLGGSAGCNSYFGGYEHNGFAFSISSPLGSTLMACEEPIMNQETEYLNKLNQMEFIQVEGETLLLVSSDGLFLEYEKAQ
;
A
#
# COMPACT_ATOMS: atom_id res chain seq x y z
N MET A 1 70.16 24.53 32.67
CA MET A 1 70.42 23.84 33.96
C MET A 1 69.35 22.76 34.13
N LYS A 2 69.66 21.49 33.80
CA LYS A 2 69.61 20.30 34.71
C LYS A 2 68.42 20.37 35.70
N LYS A 3 67.46 19.43 35.70
CA LYS A 3 67.65 18.03 36.11
C LYS A 3 66.58 17.07 35.55
N LEU A 4 67.05 15.88 35.18
CA LEU A 4 66.32 14.61 35.11
C LEU A 4 65.61 14.28 36.43
N LEU A 5 64.41 13.68 36.35
CA LEU A 5 64.01 12.58 37.22
C LEU A 5 62.88 11.78 36.53
N GLY A 6 63.17 10.54 36.12
CA GLY A 6 62.15 9.59 35.68
C GLY A 6 61.50 8.89 36.87
N ILE A 7 60.37 8.21 36.66
CA ILE A 7 59.87 7.05 37.42
C ILE A 7 58.74 6.38 36.63
N LEU A 8 59.03 5.15 36.20
CA LEU A 8 58.21 3.93 36.24
C LEU A 8 56.84 3.89 35.51
N PHE A 9 56.88 3.36 34.28
CA PHE A 9 55.75 2.73 33.60
C PHE A 9 55.32 1.46 34.37
N LEU A 10 54.08 1.44 34.88
CA LEU A 10 53.45 0.25 35.44
C LEU A 10 52.35 -0.19 34.46
N LEU A 11 52.68 -1.22 33.66
CA LEU A 11 51.78 -1.92 32.76
C LEU A 11 50.72 -2.68 33.59
N VAL A 12 49.52 -2.12 33.70
CA VAL A 12 48.34 -2.85 34.18
C VAL A 12 47.67 -3.47 32.96
N SER A 13 47.89 -4.77 32.76
CA SER A 13 47.15 -5.56 31.76
C SER A 13 45.75 -5.83 32.30
N ILE A 14 44.75 -5.09 31.79
CA ILE A 14 43.34 -5.39 31.99
C ILE A 14 43.00 -6.51 30.99
N ILE A 15 42.79 -7.72 31.51
CA ILE A 15 42.26 -8.84 30.73
C ILE A 15 40.77 -8.54 30.50
N LEU A 16 40.44 -8.02 29.31
CA LEU A 16 39.07 -7.96 28.82
C LEU A 16 38.65 -9.37 28.46
N THR A 17 37.93 -10.02 29.37
CA THR A 17 37.22 -11.27 29.11
C THR A 17 36.10 -10.97 28.12
N ALA A 18 36.32 -11.26 26.85
CA ALA A 18 35.29 -11.18 25.82
C ALA A 18 34.27 -12.31 26.05
N CYS A 19 33.03 -11.97 26.39
CA CYS A 19 31.91 -12.88 26.23
C CYS A 19 31.63 -13.00 24.73
N GLN A 20 32.00 -14.12 24.12
CA GLN A 20 31.46 -14.52 22.83
C GLN A 20 29.96 -14.79 22.97
N PRO A 21 29.11 -14.32 22.04
CA PRO A 21 27.75 -14.82 21.94
C PRO A 21 27.80 -16.31 21.56
N ASP A 22 27.09 -17.12 22.32
CA ASP A 22 26.97 -18.56 22.16
C ASP A 22 26.24 -18.85 20.83
N GLN A 23 27.01 -19.13 19.78
CA GLN A 23 26.53 -19.58 18.47
C GLN A 23 26.33 -21.10 18.52
N THR A 24 25.34 -21.57 19.28
CA THR A 24 25.02 -23.01 19.36
C THR A 24 23.56 -23.35 19.05
N THR A 25 22.78 -22.41 18.51
CA THR A 25 21.56 -22.76 17.78
C THR A 25 21.92 -22.91 16.30
N PRO A 26 21.87 -24.13 15.72
CA PRO A 26 21.91 -24.27 14.27
C PRO A 26 20.79 -23.39 13.68
N PRO A 27 21.01 -22.69 12.55
CA PRO A 27 19.90 -22.11 11.82
C PRO A 27 18.87 -23.21 11.60
N ALA A 28 17.58 -22.89 11.82
CA ALA A 28 16.50 -23.82 11.55
C ALA A 28 16.75 -24.41 10.15
N VAL A 29 16.89 -25.72 10.08
CA VAL A 29 17.07 -26.42 8.81
C VAL A 29 15.71 -26.32 8.13
N GLU A 30 15.53 -25.30 7.29
CA GLU A 30 14.41 -25.20 6.37
C GLU A 30 14.31 -26.53 5.63
N SER A 31 13.24 -27.27 5.91
CA SER A 31 12.95 -28.48 5.17
C SER A 31 12.69 -28.07 3.72
N PRO A 32 13.18 -28.81 2.71
CA PRO A 32 12.87 -28.50 1.33
C PRO A 32 11.35 -28.43 1.15
N PRO A 33 10.82 -27.45 0.38
CA PRO A 33 9.38 -27.34 0.14
C PRO A 33 8.82 -28.67 -0.39
N ALA A 34 7.62 -29.03 0.05
CA ALA A 34 6.88 -30.14 -0.54
C ALA A 34 6.59 -29.88 -2.02
N ALA A 35 6.31 -30.92 -2.81
CA ALA A 35 6.16 -30.80 -4.26
C ALA A 35 4.99 -29.89 -4.72
N ASP A 36 4.06 -29.58 -3.82
CA ASP A 36 2.90 -28.71 -4.00
C ASP A 36 3.04 -27.36 -3.26
N GLU A 37 4.21 -27.08 -2.71
CA GLU A 37 4.57 -25.81 -2.08
C GLU A 37 5.39 -24.95 -3.03
N GLN A 38 5.15 -23.64 -2.98
CA GLN A 38 5.91 -22.67 -3.76
C GLN A 38 6.03 -21.33 -3.04
N THR A 39 7.07 -20.59 -3.39
CA THR A 39 7.27 -19.24 -2.89
C THR A 39 6.50 -18.23 -3.74
N LEU A 40 5.75 -17.35 -3.07
CA LEU A 40 5.18 -16.14 -3.68
C LEU A 40 5.80 -14.91 -3.03
N TYR A 41 6.27 -13.99 -3.86
CA TYR A 41 6.59 -12.64 -3.43
C TYR A 41 5.36 -11.77 -3.67
N ILE A 42 4.91 -11.04 -2.65
CA ILE A 42 3.74 -10.15 -2.75
C ILE A 42 4.21 -8.70 -2.73
N ALA A 43 3.70 -7.93 -3.69
CA ALA A 43 3.95 -6.50 -3.79
C ALA A 43 3.34 -5.76 -2.60
N PRO A 44 3.91 -4.62 -2.22
CA PRO A 44 3.48 -3.88 -1.04
C PRO A 44 2.19 -3.07 -1.21
N PHE A 45 1.64 -2.96 -2.41
CA PHE A 45 0.38 -2.26 -2.66
C PHE A 45 -0.66 -3.02 -3.45
N TRP A 46 -1.93 -2.73 -3.10
CA TRP A 46 -3.07 -3.00 -3.95
C TRP A 46 -2.96 -2.24 -5.25
N GLN A 47 -3.35 -2.89 -6.33
CA GLN A 47 -3.41 -2.29 -7.65
C GLN A 47 -4.82 -2.45 -8.23
N PRO A 48 -5.38 -1.42 -8.89
CA PRO A 48 -6.62 -1.55 -9.62
C PRO A 48 -6.47 -2.63 -10.68
N CYS A 49 -7.45 -3.52 -10.75
CA CYS A 49 -7.48 -4.62 -11.70
C CYS A 49 -8.93 -4.89 -12.12
N VAL A 50 -9.10 -5.55 -13.26
CA VAL A 50 -10.43 -5.92 -13.76
C VAL A 50 -10.58 -7.44 -13.67
N GLY A 51 -11.52 -7.89 -12.85
CA GLY A 51 -12.01 -9.26 -12.83
C GLY A 51 -13.36 -9.35 -13.56
N VAL A 52 -14.40 -9.75 -12.84
CA VAL A 52 -15.80 -9.59 -13.30
C VAL A 52 -16.25 -8.13 -13.25
N ALA A 53 -15.66 -7.37 -12.32
CA ALA A 53 -15.82 -5.93 -12.14
C ALA A 53 -14.46 -5.31 -11.72
N PRO A 54 -14.31 -3.98 -11.82
CA PRO A 54 -13.18 -3.25 -11.22
C PRO A 54 -13.03 -3.60 -9.73
N MET A 55 -11.81 -3.92 -9.31
CA MET A 55 -11.49 -4.25 -7.93
C MET A 55 -10.01 -3.94 -7.64
N LEU A 56 -9.59 -4.21 -6.41
CA LEU A 56 -8.18 -4.18 -6.03
C LEU A 56 -7.62 -5.60 -6.00
N CYS A 57 -6.47 -5.80 -6.66
CA CYS A 57 -5.72 -7.05 -6.66
C CYS A 57 -4.38 -6.86 -5.97
N MET A 58 -3.89 -7.91 -5.30
CA MET A 58 -2.48 -8.01 -4.96
C MET A 58 -1.70 -8.22 -6.26
N GLN A 59 -0.44 -7.81 -6.30
CA GLN A 59 0.50 -8.30 -7.29
C GLN A 59 1.42 -9.34 -6.67
N VAL A 60 1.68 -10.41 -7.42
CA VAL A 60 2.59 -11.47 -7.01
C VAL A 60 3.61 -11.79 -8.10
N LYS A 61 4.74 -12.35 -7.69
CA LYS A 61 5.68 -13.04 -8.59
C LYS A 61 6.14 -14.34 -7.94
N GLU A 62 6.30 -15.38 -8.76
CA GLU A 62 6.70 -16.73 -8.31
C GLU A 62 8.23 -16.88 -8.16
N SER A 63 9.00 -15.88 -8.61
CA SER A 63 10.45 -15.83 -8.40
C SER A 63 10.95 -14.39 -8.42
N GLN A 64 12.14 -14.14 -7.84
CA GLN A 64 12.66 -12.77 -7.72
C GLN A 64 12.89 -12.07 -9.06
N GLY A 65 13.18 -12.82 -10.13
CA GLY A 65 13.44 -12.30 -11.48
C GLY A 65 12.24 -12.32 -12.44
N ALA A 66 11.07 -12.74 -11.97
CA ALA A 66 9.84 -12.71 -12.77
C ALA A 66 9.17 -11.32 -12.70
N ASP A 67 8.35 -11.03 -13.71
CA ASP A 67 7.50 -9.85 -13.75
C ASP A 67 6.35 -9.96 -12.74
N TRP A 68 5.88 -8.82 -12.26
CA TRP A 68 4.70 -8.74 -11.42
C TRP A 68 3.44 -9.11 -12.20
N THR A 69 2.58 -9.90 -11.57
CA THR A 69 1.29 -10.32 -12.13
C THR A 69 0.17 -10.08 -11.13
N TYR A 70 -1.03 -9.73 -11.60
CA TYR A 70 -2.18 -9.60 -10.73
C TYR A 70 -2.60 -10.95 -10.16
N PHE A 71 -2.84 -10.97 -8.86
CA PHE A 71 -3.35 -12.11 -8.13
C PHE A 71 -4.83 -11.88 -7.80
N TYR A 72 -5.68 -12.57 -8.55
CA TYR A 72 -7.15 -12.47 -8.43
C TYR A 72 -7.72 -13.40 -7.35
N ASP A 73 -6.90 -14.31 -6.83
CA ASP A 73 -7.28 -15.30 -5.84
C ASP A 73 -7.10 -14.78 -4.40
N ARG A 74 -7.53 -15.60 -3.43
CA ARG A 74 -7.26 -15.38 -2.00
C ARG A 74 -6.30 -16.45 -1.51
N ILE A 75 -5.42 -16.07 -0.59
CA ILE A 75 -4.55 -17.01 0.12
C ILE A 75 -5.21 -17.29 1.47
N GLU A 76 -5.73 -18.51 1.66
CA GLU A 76 -6.35 -18.92 2.92
C GLU A 76 -5.31 -18.84 4.05
N GLY A 77 -5.65 -18.13 5.12
CA GLY A 77 -4.76 -17.94 6.28
C GLY A 77 -3.80 -16.74 6.18
N PHE A 78 -3.83 -15.99 5.07
CA PHE A 78 -3.04 -14.77 4.92
C PHE A 78 -3.94 -13.52 4.97
N THR A 79 -3.53 -12.54 5.76
CA THR A 79 -4.15 -11.20 5.80
C THR A 79 -3.15 -10.21 5.28
N TYR A 80 -3.47 -9.60 4.14
CA TYR A 80 -2.63 -8.61 3.52
C TYR A 80 -2.67 -7.28 4.29
N GLU A 81 -1.51 -6.67 4.50
CA GLU A 81 -1.38 -5.31 5.03
C GLU A 81 -0.61 -4.45 4.02
N PRO A 82 -1.21 -3.35 3.52
CA PRO A 82 -0.50 -2.41 2.65
C PRO A 82 0.77 -1.84 3.30
N GLY A 83 1.79 -1.56 2.49
CA GLY A 83 3.06 -1.00 2.97
C GLY A 83 4.12 -2.04 3.33
N PHE A 84 3.82 -3.33 3.14
CA PHE A 84 4.76 -4.42 3.39
C PHE A 84 4.98 -5.26 2.14
N SER A 85 6.24 -5.54 1.81
CA SER A 85 6.56 -6.63 0.87
C SER A 85 6.61 -7.95 1.63
N TYR A 86 6.05 -8.99 1.04
CA TYR A 86 6.02 -10.33 1.64
C TYR A 86 6.78 -11.34 0.79
N GLU A 87 7.38 -12.31 1.46
CA GLU A 87 7.74 -13.60 0.89
C GLU A 87 6.94 -14.67 1.64
N LEU A 88 6.07 -15.37 0.93
CA LEU A 88 5.22 -16.40 1.49
C LEU A 88 5.59 -17.75 0.90
N LEU A 89 5.63 -18.78 1.74
CA LEU A 89 5.52 -20.15 1.29
C LEU A 89 4.04 -20.51 1.27
N VAL A 90 3.53 -20.90 0.11
CA VAL A 90 2.12 -21.25 -0.09
C VAL A 90 1.99 -22.63 -0.67
N LYS A 91 0.91 -23.31 -0.31
CA LYS A 91 0.49 -24.56 -0.93
C LYS A 91 -0.51 -24.27 -2.04
N LYS A 92 -0.29 -24.81 -3.23
CA LYS A 92 -1.15 -24.68 -4.41
C LYS A 92 -1.80 -26.01 -4.76
N GLU A 93 -3.12 -26.06 -4.76
CA GLU A 93 -3.89 -27.28 -5.01
C GLU A 93 -4.97 -27.07 -6.07
N ASP A 94 -5.21 -28.07 -6.92
CA ASP A 94 -6.32 -28.04 -7.87
C ASP A 94 -7.66 -28.32 -7.16
N VAL A 95 -8.64 -27.45 -7.41
CA VAL A 95 -10.02 -27.63 -6.91
C VAL A 95 -10.80 -28.54 -7.86
N LYS A 96 -11.27 -29.68 -7.35
CA LYS A 96 -12.12 -30.59 -8.13
C LYS A 96 -13.53 -30.01 -8.29
N ASN A 97 -13.92 -29.72 -9.53
CA ASN A 97 -15.18 -29.08 -9.91
C ASN A 97 -15.35 -27.68 -9.29
N PRO A 98 -14.53 -26.69 -9.71
CA PRO A 98 -14.66 -25.34 -9.22
C PRO A 98 -16.02 -24.74 -9.59
N PRO A 99 -16.53 -23.76 -8.82
CA PRO A 99 -17.66 -22.94 -9.23
C PRO A 99 -17.43 -22.31 -10.62
N ALA A 100 -18.49 -22.00 -11.36
CA ALA A 100 -18.38 -21.47 -12.72
C ALA A 100 -17.63 -20.12 -12.79
N ASP A 101 -17.64 -19.37 -11.70
CA ASP A 101 -16.99 -18.08 -11.47
C ASP A 101 -15.82 -18.14 -10.47
N GLY A 102 -15.46 -19.34 -10.01
CA GLY A 102 -14.40 -19.57 -9.03
C GLY A 102 -13.10 -20.04 -9.68
N SER A 103 -11.98 -19.75 -9.04
CA SER A 103 -10.67 -20.26 -9.48
C SER A 103 -10.62 -21.79 -9.40
N SER A 104 -9.91 -22.38 -10.35
CA SER A 104 -9.56 -23.81 -10.32
C SER A 104 -8.44 -24.11 -9.33
N LEU A 105 -7.88 -23.10 -8.67
CA LEU A 105 -6.75 -23.19 -7.77
C LEU A 105 -7.17 -22.80 -6.36
N LYS A 106 -6.66 -23.54 -5.37
CA LYS A 106 -6.72 -23.20 -3.96
C LYS A 106 -5.32 -22.85 -3.48
N TRP A 107 -5.20 -21.72 -2.81
CA TRP A 107 -3.96 -21.21 -2.23
C TRP A 107 -4.10 -21.19 -0.71
N THR A 108 -3.20 -21.87 -0.01
CA THR A 108 -3.16 -21.90 1.46
C THR A 108 -1.81 -21.41 1.94
N LEU A 109 -1.78 -20.49 2.90
CA LEU A 109 -0.54 -20.07 3.54
C LEU A 109 0.07 -21.26 4.28
N VAL A 110 1.34 -21.57 3.97
CA VAL A 110 2.14 -22.51 4.76
C VAL A 110 2.97 -21.73 5.78
N GLU A 111 3.67 -20.70 5.32
CA GLU A 111 4.53 -19.87 6.16
C GLU A 111 4.67 -18.45 5.58
N GLU A 112 4.65 -17.44 6.46
CA GLU A 112 5.12 -16.09 6.12
C GLU A 112 6.65 -16.06 6.31
N VAL A 113 7.39 -16.35 5.25
CA VAL A 113 8.87 -16.44 5.26
C VAL A 113 9.48 -15.09 5.62
N SER A 114 8.94 -14.01 5.06
CA SER A 114 9.30 -12.66 5.49
C SER A 114 8.18 -11.65 5.25
N LYS A 115 8.16 -10.62 6.09
CA LYS A 115 7.36 -9.40 5.96
C LYS A 115 8.25 -8.21 6.28
N SER A 116 8.46 -7.35 5.30
CA SER A 116 9.34 -6.18 5.43
C SER A 116 8.59 -4.91 5.06
N PRO A 117 8.61 -3.85 5.90
CA PRO A 117 8.05 -2.58 5.51
C PRO A 117 8.87 -2.04 4.34
N VAL A 118 8.20 -1.55 3.30
CA VAL A 118 8.90 -0.85 2.23
C VAL A 118 9.04 0.62 2.58
N GLU A 119 10.27 1.12 2.51
CA GLU A 119 10.49 2.56 2.59
C GLU A 119 9.89 3.22 1.37
N MET A 120 9.17 4.30 1.64
CA MET A 120 8.55 5.07 0.59
C MET A 120 9.32 6.32 0.25
N PRO A 121 9.28 6.72 -1.02
CA PRO A 121 9.55 8.11 -1.33
C PRO A 121 8.54 9.00 -0.60
N GLN A 122 9.02 10.01 0.12
CA GLN A 122 8.16 11.12 0.51
C GLN A 122 7.61 11.76 -0.77
N MET A 123 6.30 11.69 -0.94
CA MET A 123 5.60 12.32 -2.06
C MET A 123 5.23 13.74 -1.64
N ASP A 124 5.77 14.74 -2.32
CA ASP A 124 5.27 16.10 -2.17
C ASP A 124 4.06 16.28 -3.08
N LEU A 125 2.88 16.34 -2.47
CA LEU A 125 1.61 16.53 -3.16
C LEU A 125 1.27 18.01 -3.30
N THR A 126 1.99 18.90 -2.61
CA THR A 126 1.63 20.32 -2.51
C THR A 126 1.61 20.98 -3.89
N GLY A 127 0.53 21.70 -4.18
CA GLY A 127 0.32 22.36 -5.46
C GLY A 127 0.01 21.42 -6.62
N THR A 128 -0.37 20.15 -6.36
CA THR A 128 -0.81 19.22 -7.41
C THR A 128 -2.33 19.18 -7.53
N GLU A 129 -2.82 18.97 -8.75
CA GLU A 129 -4.23 18.79 -9.08
C GLU A 129 -4.41 17.52 -9.91
N TRP A 130 -5.51 16.82 -9.66
CA TRP A 130 -5.80 15.49 -10.19
C TRP A 130 -7.25 15.42 -10.66
N ASN A 131 -7.48 14.86 -11.85
CA ASN A 131 -8.82 14.61 -12.38
C ASN A 131 -9.26 13.19 -12.02
N LEU A 132 -10.48 13.05 -11.50
CA LEU A 132 -11.02 11.73 -11.21
C LEU A 132 -11.25 10.96 -12.52
N VAL A 133 -10.65 9.79 -12.64
CA VAL A 133 -10.84 8.86 -13.75
C VAL A 133 -11.91 7.83 -13.37
N SER A 134 -11.84 7.32 -12.15
CA SER A 134 -12.77 6.28 -11.69
C SER A 134 -13.14 6.42 -10.21
N ASN A 135 -14.45 6.35 -9.97
CA ASN A 135 -15.06 6.16 -8.66
C ASN A 135 -15.55 4.70 -8.53
N GLN A 136 -14.63 3.76 -8.29
CA GLN A 136 -14.91 2.32 -8.38
C GLN A 136 -15.34 1.86 -9.78
N GLU A 137 -16.63 1.57 -9.99
CA GLU A 137 -17.17 1.15 -11.28
C GLU A 137 -17.72 2.34 -12.08
N ASN A 138 -17.82 3.52 -11.45
CA ASN A 138 -18.44 4.70 -12.03
C ASN A 138 -17.39 5.69 -12.52
N ALA A 139 -17.40 6.00 -13.81
CA ALA A 139 -16.72 7.19 -14.32
C ALA A 139 -17.54 8.45 -13.98
N PRO A 140 -16.93 9.64 -13.88
CA PRO A 140 -17.67 10.89 -13.78
C PRO A 140 -18.69 11.05 -14.91
N LEU A 141 -19.85 11.62 -14.59
CA LEU A 141 -20.90 11.96 -15.55
C LEU A 141 -20.36 12.91 -16.63
N MET A 142 -20.86 12.73 -17.85
CA MET A 142 -20.57 13.65 -18.96
C MET A 142 -20.91 15.10 -18.58
N ASP A 143 -20.10 16.04 -19.07
CA ASP A 143 -20.21 17.48 -18.79
C ASP A 143 -20.05 17.87 -17.30
N THR A 144 -19.55 16.96 -16.46
CA THR A 144 -19.11 17.25 -15.10
C THR A 144 -17.60 17.01 -14.99
N GLN A 145 -16.97 17.64 -13.98
CA GLN A 145 -15.57 17.38 -13.65
C GLN A 145 -15.42 17.25 -12.15
N ILE A 146 -14.80 16.15 -11.72
CA ILE A 146 -14.38 15.94 -10.34
C ILE A 146 -12.87 16.08 -10.27
N THR A 147 -12.39 16.94 -9.38
CA THR A 147 -10.95 17.18 -9.17
C THR A 147 -10.58 17.01 -7.71
N LEU A 148 -9.32 16.66 -7.48
CA LEU A 148 -8.67 16.65 -6.18
C LEU A 148 -7.40 17.49 -6.27
N SER A 149 -7.37 18.59 -5.52
CA SER A 149 -6.24 19.50 -5.44
C SER A 149 -5.65 19.46 -4.03
N PHE A 150 -4.35 19.26 -3.94
CA PHE A 150 -3.58 19.39 -2.70
C PHE A 150 -3.00 20.80 -2.67
N GLU A 151 -3.71 21.74 -2.07
CA GLU A 151 -3.43 23.18 -2.21
C GLU A 151 -2.15 23.60 -1.46
N GLU A 152 -2.11 23.28 -0.17
CA GLU A 152 -1.01 23.54 0.75
C GLU A 152 -0.81 22.30 1.65
N GLU A 153 0.26 22.28 2.44
CA GLU A 153 0.50 21.19 3.40
C GLU A 153 -0.71 20.99 4.32
N GLY A 154 -1.32 19.80 4.23
CA GLY A 154 -2.48 19.41 5.02
C GLY A 154 -3.81 20.02 4.58
N GLN A 155 -3.88 20.73 3.45
CA GLN A 155 -5.12 21.27 2.88
C GLN A 155 -5.39 20.70 1.49
N LEU A 156 -6.64 20.30 1.27
CA LEU A 156 -7.12 19.87 -0.03
C LEU A 156 -8.47 20.48 -0.37
N GLY A 157 -8.81 20.43 -1.64
CA GLY A 157 -10.08 20.87 -2.17
C GLY A 157 -10.28 20.38 -3.59
N GLY A 158 -11.31 20.90 -4.25
CA GLY A 158 -11.57 20.58 -5.65
C GLY A 158 -13.03 20.76 -6.04
N SER A 159 -13.38 20.28 -7.23
CA SER A 159 -14.75 20.16 -7.69
C SER A 159 -15.28 18.75 -7.41
N ALA A 160 -16.51 18.62 -6.90
CA ALA A 160 -17.22 17.35 -6.78
C ALA A 160 -18.28 17.16 -7.89
N GLY A 161 -18.19 17.95 -8.96
CA GLY A 161 -19.08 17.90 -10.12
C GLY A 161 -20.17 18.99 -10.09
N CYS A 162 -20.88 19.15 -8.97
CA CYS A 162 -21.81 20.27 -8.78
C CYS A 162 -21.18 21.37 -7.92
N ASN A 163 -20.77 21.02 -6.69
CA ASN A 163 -20.18 21.95 -5.74
C ASN A 163 -18.66 21.83 -5.70
N SER A 164 -18.00 22.92 -5.30
CA SER A 164 -16.63 22.85 -4.80
C SER A 164 -16.61 22.35 -3.36
N TYR A 165 -15.58 21.59 -3.00
CA TYR A 165 -15.33 21.09 -1.65
C TYR A 165 -13.95 21.49 -1.15
N PHE A 166 -13.76 21.44 0.17
CA PHE A 166 -12.50 21.75 0.83
C PHE A 166 -12.38 21.00 2.16
N GLY A 167 -11.16 20.76 2.62
CA GLY A 167 -10.91 20.07 3.87
C GLY A 167 -9.43 19.92 4.21
N GLY A 168 -9.18 19.31 5.35
CA GLY A 168 -7.83 18.95 5.78
C GLY A 168 -7.52 17.50 5.43
N TYR A 169 -6.25 17.21 5.15
CA TYR A 169 -5.76 15.84 5.01
C TYR A 169 -4.47 15.63 5.79
N GLU A 170 -4.23 14.38 6.14
CA GLU A 170 -2.93 13.93 6.62
C GLU A 170 -2.40 12.85 5.69
N HIS A 171 -1.09 12.86 5.45
CA HIS A 171 -0.44 11.72 4.85
C HIS A 171 0.93 11.47 5.49
N ASN A 172 1.27 10.20 5.65
CA ASN A 172 2.60 9.79 6.08
C ASN A 172 2.98 8.52 5.33
N GLY A 173 3.81 8.70 4.30
CA GLY A 173 4.01 7.66 3.32
C GLY A 173 2.69 7.35 2.60
N PHE A 174 2.21 6.10 2.72
CA PHE A 174 0.98 5.63 2.07
C PHE A 174 -0.22 5.93 2.94
N ALA A 175 -0.05 6.05 4.26
CA ALA A 175 -1.17 6.36 5.13
C ALA A 175 -1.75 7.71 4.70
N PHE A 176 -3.04 7.74 4.43
CA PHE A 176 -3.80 8.90 4.01
C PHE A 176 -5.06 8.97 4.84
N SER A 177 -5.48 10.15 5.24
CA SER A 177 -6.78 10.35 5.85
C SER A 177 -7.27 11.77 5.64
N ILE A 178 -8.59 11.90 5.66
CA ILE A 178 -9.24 13.21 5.76
C ILE A 178 -9.30 13.60 7.24
N SER A 179 -8.69 14.73 7.60
CA SER A 179 -8.48 15.12 9.01
C SER A 179 -9.77 15.56 9.73
N SER A 180 -10.76 16.02 8.96
CA SER A 180 -12.09 16.41 9.47
C SER A 180 -13.13 16.35 8.34
N PRO A 181 -14.43 16.21 8.64
CA PRO A 181 -15.46 16.13 7.61
C PRO A 181 -15.34 17.27 6.59
N LEU A 182 -15.32 16.90 5.30
CA LEU A 182 -15.18 17.86 4.20
C LEU A 182 -16.31 18.90 4.21
N GLY A 183 -15.94 20.15 3.97
CA GLY A 183 -16.88 21.22 3.66
C GLY A 183 -17.23 21.22 2.17
N SER A 184 -18.44 21.65 1.82
CA SER A 184 -18.88 21.83 0.44
C SER A 184 -19.72 23.11 0.31
N THR A 185 -19.75 23.68 -0.89
CA THR A 185 -20.72 24.72 -1.26
C THR A 185 -22.12 24.10 -1.43
N LEU A 186 -23.16 24.93 -1.59
CA LEU A 186 -24.57 24.49 -1.65
C LEU A 186 -25.31 25.07 -2.86
N MET A 187 -24.72 24.95 -4.04
CA MET A 187 -25.43 25.18 -5.30
C MET A 187 -26.27 23.96 -5.68
N ALA A 188 -27.37 24.22 -6.38
CA ALA A 188 -28.28 23.19 -6.85
C ALA A 188 -27.96 22.84 -8.31
N CYS A 189 -27.73 21.57 -8.58
CA CYS A 189 -27.60 21.00 -9.92
C CYS A 189 -28.70 19.97 -10.18
N GLU A 190 -28.64 19.31 -11.34
CA GLU A 190 -29.50 18.17 -11.63
C GLU A 190 -29.23 17.01 -10.64
N GLU A 191 -30.28 16.26 -10.31
CA GLU A 191 -30.24 15.19 -9.31
C GLU A 191 -29.13 14.14 -9.54
N PRO A 192 -28.86 13.67 -10.77
CA PRO A 192 -27.74 12.75 -11.00
C PRO A 192 -26.38 13.32 -10.60
N ILE A 193 -26.15 14.63 -10.81
CA ILE A 193 -24.89 15.30 -10.47
C ILE A 193 -24.77 15.45 -8.95
N MET A 194 -25.86 15.79 -8.27
CA MET A 194 -25.90 15.87 -6.80
C MET A 194 -25.64 14.50 -6.14
N ASN A 195 -26.17 13.42 -6.73
CA ASN A 195 -25.92 12.06 -6.25
C ASN A 195 -24.46 11.65 -6.44
N GLN A 196 -23.86 11.98 -7.60
CA GLN A 196 -22.44 11.77 -7.85
C GLN A 196 -21.56 12.51 -6.83
N GLU A 197 -21.85 13.79 -6.56
CA GLU A 197 -21.12 14.58 -5.54
C GLU A 197 -21.16 13.89 -4.18
N THR A 198 -22.35 13.47 -3.76
CA THR A 198 -22.55 12.81 -2.46
C THR A 198 -21.79 11.50 -2.38
N GLU A 199 -21.85 10.67 -3.43
CA GLU A 199 -21.11 9.41 -3.50
C GLU A 199 -19.60 9.64 -3.43
N TYR A 200 -19.09 10.60 -4.21
CA TYR A 200 -17.68 10.95 -4.26
C TYR A 200 -17.16 11.41 -2.90
N LEU A 201 -17.81 12.41 -2.28
CA LEU A 201 -17.35 12.97 -1.00
C LEU A 201 -17.44 11.94 0.13
N ASN A 202 -18.49 11.10 0.15
CA ASN A 202 -18.58 10.02 1.13
C ASN A 202 -17.45 9.00 0.96
N LYS A 203 -17.07 8.68 -0.29
CA LYS A 203 -15.99 7.73 -0.56
C LYS A 203 -14.62 8.33 -0.24
N LEU A 204 -14.38 9.59 -0.58
CA LEU A 204 -13.13 10.29 -0.28
C LEU A 204 -12.83 10.31 1.23
N ASN A 205 -13.86 10.48 2.08
CA ASN A 205 -13.73 10.42 3.54
C ASN A 205 -13.35 9.03 4.10
N GLN A 206 -13.45 7.97 3.30
CA GLN A 206 -13.15 6.58 3.71
C GLN A 206 -11.76 6.11 3.25
N MET A 207 -11.03 6.94 2.53
CA MET A 207 -9.71 6.55 2.00
C MET A 207 -8.68 6.54 3.12
N GLU A 208 -7.87 5.48 3.14
CA GLU A 208 -6.86 5.19 4.17
C GLU A 208 -5.44 5.14 3.61
N PHE A 209 -5.33 4.94 2.29
CA PHE A 209 -4.06 4.81 1.59
C PHE A 209 -4.02 5.69 0.34
N ILE A 210 -2.85 6.27 0.05
CA ILE A 210 -2.55 7.03 -1.17
C ILE A 210 -1.33 6.46 -1.88
N GLN A 211 -1.42 6.28 -3.19
CA GLN A 211 -0.30 5.89 -4.05
C GLN A 211 -0.21 6.84 -5.23
N VAL A 212 1.03 7.20 -5.61
CA VAL A 212 1.29 7.99 -6.82
C VAL A 212 2.34 7.28 -7.65
N GLU A 213 1.97 6.93 -8.88
CA GLU A 213 2.84 6.30 -9.87
C GLU A 213 2.79 7.09 -11.17
N GLY A 214 3.84 7.87 -11.45
CA GLY A 214 3.90 8.72 -12.64
C GLY A 214 2.81 9.80 -12.63
N GLU A 215 1.82 9.65 -13.50
CA GLU A 215 0.68 10.56 -13.64
C GLU A 215 -0.63 9.99 -13.08
N THR A 216 -0.57 8.84 -12.39
CA THR A 216 -1.72 8.21 -11.75
C THR A 216 -1.64 8.39 -10.24
N LEU A 217 -2.77 8.76 -9.63
CA LEU A 217 -2.97 8.76 -8.18
C LEU A 217 -4.10 7.82 -7.83
N LEU A 218 -3.87 6.97 -6.84
CA LEU A 218 -4.85 6.04 -6.33
C LEU A 218 -5.07 6.28 -4.84
N LEU A 219 -6.32 6.48 -4.45
CA LEU A 219 -6.75 6.40 -3.05
C LEU A 219 -7.45 5.07 -2.82
N VAL A 220 -7.20 4.44 -1.68
CA VAL A 220 -7.72 3.11 -1.33
C VAL A 220 -8.20 3.07 0.12
N SER A 221 -9.26 2.32 0.43
CA SER A 221 -9.63 1.91 1.79
C SER A 221 -9.32 0.43 2.05
N SER A 222 -9.16 0.05 3.32
CA SER A 222 -9.05 -1.35 3.72
C SER A 222 -10.25 -2.22 3.33
N ASP A 223 -11.43 -1.62 3.17
CA ASP A 223 -12.66 -2.29 2.70
C ASP A 223 -12.70 -2.52 1.18
N GLY A 224 -11.63 -2.17 0.46
CA GLY A 224 -11.51 -2.38 -0.97
C GLY A 224 -12.13 -1.28 -1.83
N LEU A 225 -12.52 -0.14 -1.22
CA LEU A 225 -12.95 1.05 -1.96
C LEU A 225 -11.72 1.72 -2.59
N PHE A 226 -11.90 2.38 -3.74
CA PHE A 226 -10.82 3.11 -4.40
C PHE A 226 -11.35 4.29 -5.21
N LEU A 227 -10.49 5.30 -5.37
CA LEU A 227 -10.66 6.44 -6.27
C LEU A 227 -9.38 6.54 -7.10
N GLU A 228 -9.52 6.44 -8.42
CA GLU A 228 -8.41 6.56 -9.36
C GLU A 228 -8.45 7.92 -10.04
N TYR A 229 -7.30 8.58 -10.11
CA TYR A 229 -7.13 9.88 -10.71
C TYR A 229 -5.96 9.89 -11.69
N GLU A 230 -6.03 10.81 -12.64
CA GLU A 230 -4.91 11.19 -13.49
C GLU A 230 -4.48 12.62 -13.17
N LYS A 231 -3.20 12.93 -13.37
CA LYS A 231 -2.68 14.28 -13.13
C LYS A 231 -3.36 15.29 -14.06
N ALA A 232 -3.81 16.41 -13.50
CA ALA A 232 -4.33 17.51 -14.31
C ALA A 232 -3.20 18.15 -15.14
N GLN A 233 -3.54 18.59 -16.36
CA GLN A 233 -2.61 19.23 -17.29
C GLN A 233 -2.33 20.70 -16.93
#